data_AF-A0A0F7FC58-F1
#
_entry.id   AF-A0A0F7FC58-F1
#
_cell.length_a   1.000
_cell.length_b   1.000
_cell.length_c   1.000
_cell.angle_alpha   90.00
_cell.angle_beta   90.00
_cell.angle_gamma   90.00
#
_symmetry.space_group_name_H-M   'P 1'
#
loop_
_entity.id
_entity.type
_entity.pdbx_description
1 polymer ?
#
loop_
_entity_poly.entity_id
_entity_poly.type
_entity_poly.pdbx_seq_one_letter_code
_entity_poly.pdbx_strand_id
1 'polypeptide(L)'
;MRSAWFFYRKEMLEMTRSYKLLWIPVVFIILGIMQPISAYYMPEILKMSGDVPPGMLELYKLPGAAETMVKSLGQYGMVGLLVLALSAMNSFAGEREGGTAELVLARPLTPLAAASAKWLAQLTLLALSLGLGAACAGYYTVRLIGGLSWSAVLAASALYGLWLLCVVSFTLLFSACLRAPAAAFLSLAAAAGLALLHTLLPRPLRWSPAALPQLSAEALMQQGAAAYAWVFPVLSGIALIVLCFLGASLLFGRNKLPRF
;
A
#
# COMPACT_ATOMS: atom_id res chain seq x y z
N MET A 1 4.26 -20.29 19.41
CA MET A 1 3.76 -18.89 19.50
C MET A 1 4.79 -17.91 20.08
N ARG A 2 5.54 -18.25 21.15
CA ARG A 2 6.57 -17.35 21.73
C ARG A 2 7.71 -16.95 20.76
N SER A 3 8.11 -17.80 19.82
CA SER A 3 9.20 -17.46 18.88
C SER A 3 8.78 -16.39 17.87
N ALA A 4 7.63 -16.54 17.21
CA ALA A 4 7.13 -15.57 16.22
C ALA A 4 6.98 -14.15 16.80
N TRP A 5 6.51 -14.01 18.04
CA TRP A 5 6.42 -12.72 18.72
C TRP A 5 7.80 -12.07 18.96
N PHE A 6 8.79 -12.88 19.37
CA PHE A 6 10.16 -12.39 19.53
C PHE A 6 10.76 -11.92 18.21
N PHE A 7 10.52 -12.63 17.11
CA PHE A 7 10.94 -12.20 15.77
C PHE A 7 10.24 -10.95 15.29
N TYR A 8 8.94 -10.84 15.53
CA TYR A 8 8.20 -9.61 15.23
C TYR A 8 8.80 -8.40 15.97
N ARG A 9 9.16 -8.56 17.25
CA ARG A 9 9.83 -7.50 18.01
C ARG A 9 11.21 -7.15 17.44
N LYS A 10 11.97 -8.13 16.95
CA LYS A 10 13.24 -7.90 16.24
C LYS A 10 13.02 -7.07 14.98
N GLU A 11 12.05 -7.44 14.13
CA GLU A 11 11.74 -6.71 12.90
C GLU A 11 11.23 -5.29 13.20
N MET A 12 10.40 -5.10 14.22
CA MET A 12 10.00 -3.76 14.69
C MET A 12 11.20 -2.94 15.17
N LEU A 13 12.13 -3.54 15.91
CA LEU A 13 13.36 -2.86 16.33
C LEU A 13 14.22 -2.44 15.13
N GLU A 14 14.32 -3.29 14.11
CA GLU A 14 15.02 -2.94 12.87
C GLU A 14 14.33 -1.77 12.16
N MET A 15 13.00 -1.81 12.03
CA MET A 15 12.23 -0.72 11.41
C MET A 15 12.33 0.60 12.19
N THR A 16 12.37 0.56 13.53
CA THR A 16 12.58 1.77 14.35
C THR A 16 14.00 2.32 14.19
N ARG A 17 15.03 1.47 14.21
CA ARG A 17 16.43 1.89 14.07
C ARG A 17 16.76 2.41 12.67
N SER A 18 16.10 1.88 11.64
CA SER A 18 16.19 2.41 10.28
C SER A 18 15.28 3.62 10.04
N TYR A 19 14.64 4.17 11.08
CA TYR A 19 13.68 5.28 11.04
C TYR A 19 12.47 5.07 10.11
N LYS A 20 12.26 3.85 9.57
CA LYS A 20 11.17 3.50 8.65
C LYS A 20 9.80 3.79 9.26
N LEU A 21 9.65 3.48 10.54
CA LEU A 21 8.41 3.76 11.29
C LEU A 21 8.12 5.25 11.52
N LEU A 22 9.08 6.14 11.27
CA LEU A 22 8.87 7.58 11.38
C LEU A 22 8.65 8.20 10.01
N TRP A 23 9.57 7.99 9.06
CA TRP A 23 9.53 8.71 7.79
C TRP A 23 8.42 8.21 6.84
N ILE A 24 8.07 6.92 6.85
CA ILE A 24 7.04 6.37 5.96
C ILE A 24 5.65 6.91 6.32
N PRO A 25 5.20 6.89 7.60
CA PRO A 25 3.97 7.58 7.97
C PRO A 25 3.96 9.06 7.62
N VAL A 26 5.08 9.77 7.81
CA VAL A 26 5.18 11.20 7.44
C VAL A 26 4.95 11.41 5.95
N VAL A 27 5.55 10.59 5.09
CA VAL A 27 5.29 10.66 3.63
C VAL A 27 3.82 10.41 3.31
N PHE A 28 3.19 9.42 3.93
CA PHE A 28 1.76 9.14 3.73
C PHE A 28 0.86 10.29 4.20
N ILE A 29 1.21 10.95 5.31
CA ILE A 29 0.53 12.16 5.80
C ILE A 29 0.65 13.29 4.77
N ILE A 30 1.86 13.57 4.29
CA ILE A 30 2.10 14.63 3.30
C ILE A 30 1.27 14.37 2.04
N LEU A 31 1.37 13.18 1.45
CA LEU A 31 0.60 12.78 0.28
C LEU A 31 -0.92 12.90 0.53
N GLY A 32 -1.37 12.48 1.70
CA GLY A 32 -2.78 12.55 2.10
C GLY A 32 -3.33 13.98 2.08
N ILE A 33 -2.58 14.91 2.70
CA ILE A 33 -2.95 16.32 2.88
C ILE A 33 -2.74 17.14 1.60
N MET A 34 -1.79 16.76 0.73
CA MET A 34 -1.52 17.50 -0.52
C MET A 34 -2.80 17.70 -1.34
N GLN A 35 -3.61 16.65 -1.50
CA GLN A 35 -4.78 16.70 -2.36
C GLN A 35 -5.86 17.71 -1.91
N PRO A 36 -6.34 17.73 -0.65
CA PRO A 36 -7.33 18.71 -0.21
C PRO A 36 -6.79 20.14 -0.19
N ILE A 37 -5.51 20.34 0.18
CA ILE A 37 -4.89 21.68 0.13
C ILE A 37 -4.83 22.17 -1.32
N SER A 38 -4.26 21.37 -2.22
CA SER A 38 -4.13 21.76 -3.63
C SER A 38 -5.49 21.99 -4.30
N ALA A 39 -6.50 21.19 -3.97
CA ALA A 39 -7.86 21.39 -4.50
C ALA A 39 -8.46 22.72 -4.05
N TYR A 40 -8.33 23.06 -2.76
CA TYR A 40 -8.90 24.29 -2.21
C TYR A 40 -8.21 25.57 -2.72
N TYR A 41 -6.87 25.55 -2.82
CA TYR A 41 -6.08 26.71 -3.24
C TYR A 41 -5.85 26.80 -4.76
N MET A 42 -6.32 25.82 -5.53
CA MET A 42 -6.23 25.83 -7.01
C MET A 42 -6.68 27.16 -7.66
N PRO A 43 -7.84 27.76 -7.32
CA PRO A 43 -8.24 29.02 -7.95
C PRO A 43 -7.29 30.18 -7.63
N GLU A 44 -6.67 30.18 -6.45
CA GLU A 44 -5.71 31.21 -6.05
C GLU A 44 -4.37 31.03 -6.78
N ILE A 45 -3.91 29.78 -6.91
CA ILE A 45 -2.73 29.43 -7.72
C ILE A 45 -2.90 29.87 -9.18
N LEU A 46 -4.09 29.64 -9.75
CA LEU A 46 -4.41 30.05 -11.11
C LEU A 46 -4.45 31.58 -11.26
N LYS A 47 -5.00 32.31 -10.28
CA LYS A 47 -4.97 33.78 -10.28
C LYS A 47 -3.55 34.35 -10.22
N MET A 48 -2.67 33.74 -9.43
CA MET A 48 -1.26 34.15 -9.32
C MET A 48 -0.44 33.83 -10.57
N SER A 49 -0.88 32.87 -11.40
CA SER A 49 -0.16 32.47 -12.62
C SER A 49 -0.27 33.46 -13.78
N GLY A 50 -1.11 34.51 -13.67
CA GLY A 50 -1.11 35.68 -14.55
C GLY A 50 -1.64 35.49 -15.98
N ASP A 51 -1.74 34.25 -16.48
CA ASP A 51 -2.05 33.94 -17.88
C ASP A 51 -3.32 33.08 -18.06
N VAL A 52 -4.23 33.12 -17.09
CA VAL A 52 -5.47 32.33 -17.13
C VAL A 52 -6.60 33.18 -17.69
N PRO A 53 -7.25 32.78 -18.82
CA PRO A 53 -8.41 33.48 -19.35
C PRO A 53 -9.49 33.61 -18.26
N PRO A 54 -10.15 34.78 -18.11
CA PRO A 54 -11.12 35.00 -17.04
C PRO A 54 -12.24 33.95 -17.02
N GLY A 55 -12.64 33.43 -18.20
CA GLY A 55 -13.62 32.34 -18.31
C GLY A 55 -13.17 30.98 -17.76
N MET A 56 -11.87 30.71 -17.62
CA MET A 56 -11.36 29.46 -17.00
C MET A 56 -11.44 29.49 -15.47
N LEU A 57 -11.30 30.67 -14.86
CA LEU A 57 -11.46 30.83 -13.41
C LEU A 57 -12.94 30.68 -12.99
N GLU A 58 -13.86 31.14 -13.83
CA GLU A 58 -15.31 31.01 -13.60
C GLU A 58 -15.83 29.59 -13.85
N LEU A 59 -15.16 28.81 -14.70
CA LEU A 59 -15.49 27.39 -14.94
C LEU A 59 -14.96 26.44 -13.86
N TYR A 60 -14.02 26.88 -13.00
CA TYR A 60 -13.43 26.00 -11.99
C TYR A 60 -14.44 25.64 -10.90
N LYS A 61 -14.86 24.38 -10.88
CA LYS A 61 -15.70 23.82 -9.81
C LYS A 61 -14.81 23.12 -8.80
N LEU A 62 -14.94 23.52 -7.53
CA LEU A 62 -14.27 22.84 -6.43
C LEU A 62 -14.70 21.36 -6.43
N PRO A 63 -13.76 20.40 -6.48
CA PRO A 63 -14.11 18.98 -6.48
C PRO A 63 -14.82 18.61 -5.17
N GLY A 64 -15.72 17.62 -5.25
CA GLY A 64 -16.44 17.16 -4.06
C GLY A 64 -15.49 16.61 -2.98
N ALA A 65 -15.94 16.58 -1.72
CA ALA A 65 -15.18 16.01 -0.61
C ALA A 65 -14.80 14.53 -0.89
N ALA A 66 -15.74 13.74 -1.40
CA ALA A 66 -15.50 12.35 -1.79
C ALA A 66 -14.46 12.23 -2.91
N GLU A 67 -14.57 13.04 -3.97
CA GLU A 67 -13.65 13.02 -5.11
C GLU A 67 -12.22 13.40 -4.70
N THR A 68 -12.09 14.39 -3.81
CA THR A 68 -10.79 14.81 -3.26
C THR A 68 -10.16 13.67 -2.47
N MET A 69 -10.94 12.96 -1.66
CA MET A 69 -10.46 11.79 -0.91
C MET A 69 -10.05 10.64 -1.85
N VAL A 70 -10.82 10.38 -2.92
CA VAL A 70 -10.47 9.37 -3.94
C VAL A 70 -9.13 9.70 -4.60
N LYS A 71 -8.92 10.97 -4.98
CA LYS A 71 -7.64 11.41 -5.57
C LYS A 71 -6.48 11.27 -4.57
N SER A 72 -6.73 11.56 -3.30
CA SER A 72 -5.73 11.40 -2.22
C SER A 72 -5.31 9.94 -2.06
N LEU A 73 -6.27 9.00 -1.98
CA LEU A 73 -5.99 7.56 -1.94
C LEU A 73 -5.26 7.09 -3.22
N GLY A 74 -5.64 7.61 -4.38
CA GLY A 74 -4.96 7.31 -5.66
C GLY A 74 -3.47 7.63 -5.65
N GLN A 75 -3.02 8.68 -4.96
CA GLN A 75 -1.60 9.00 -4.83
C GLN A 75 -0.81 7.91 -4.09
N TYR A 76 -1.44 7.21 -3.14
CA TYR A 76 -0.84 6.07 -2.48
C TYR A 76 -0.60 4.90 -3.44
N GLY A 77 -1.34 4.81 -4.56
CA GLY A 77 -1.16 3.78 -5.59
C GLY A 77 0.12 3.94 -6.42
N MET A 78 0.65 5.16 -6.50
CA MET A 78 1.94 5.43 -7.13
C MET A 78 3.03 5.59 -6.08
N VAL A 79 3.02 6.71 -5.34
CA VAL A 79 4.13 7.07 -4.44
C VAL A 79 4.13 6.21 -3.19
N GLY A 80 2.95 5.94 -2.61
CA GLY A 80 2.83 5.07 -1.44
C GLY A 80 3.31 3.65 -1.73
N LEU A 81 2.95 3.12 -2.91
CA LEU A 81 3.38 1.80 -3.37
C LEU A 81 4.89 1.71 -3.55
N LEU A 82 5.50 2.72 -4.18
CA LEU A 82 6.95 2.81 -4.35
C LEU A 82 7.67 2.80 -3.00
N VAL A 83 7.22 3.64 -2.07
CA VAL A 83 7.80 3.75 -0.72
C VAL A 83 7.72 2.42 0.04
N LEU A 84 6.57 1.75 -0.03
CA LEU A 84 6.38 0.45 0.62
C LEU A 84 7.22 -0.65 -0.03
N ALA A 85 7.30 -0.70 -1.36
CA ALA A 85 8.11 -1.68 -2.08
C ALA A 85 9.60 -1.52 -1.74
N LEU A 86 10.11 -0.28 -1.71
CA LEU A 86 11.49 0.03 -1.33
C LEU A 86 11.77 -0.29 0.15
N SER A 87 10.77 -0.12 1.03
CA SER A 87 10.90 -0.50 2.44
C SER A 87 11.03 -2.01 2.64
N ALA A 88 10.31 -2.80 1.82
CA ALA A 88 10.21 -4.25 1.91
C ALA A 88 11.24 -5.02 1.06
N MET A 89 11.88 -4.37 0.08
CA MET A 89 12.80 -5.06 -0.84
C MET A 89 14.02 -5.71 -0.16
N ASN A 90 14.52 -5.11 0.93
CA ASN A 90 15.66 -5.62 1.69
C ASN A 90 15.26 -6.67 2.74
N SER A 91 13.97 -6.99 2.91
CA SER A 91 13.52 -7.84 4.01
C SER A 91 14.11 -9.25 3.99
N PHE A 92 14.21 -9.90 2.82
CA PHE A 92 14.87 -11.21 2.67
C PHE A 92 16.19 -11.09 1.91
N ALA A 93 16.24 -10.28 0.86
CA ALA A 93 17.46 -10.05 0.09
C ALA A 93 18.61 -9.48 0.94
N GLY A 94 18.32 -8.58 1.89
CA GLY A 94 19.34 -8.00 2.79
C GLY A 94 19.94 -9.02 3.76
N GLU A 95 19.15 -9.98 4.25
CA GLU A 95 19.66 -11.06 5.11
C GLU A 95 20.54 -12.05 4.32
N ARG A 96 20.22 -12.27 3.03
CA ARG A 96 21.01 -13.11 2.12
C ARG A 96 22.33 -12.43 1.70
N GLU A 97 22.29 -11.15 1.35
CA GLU A 97 23.47 -10.38 0.94
C GLU A 97 24.40 -10.07 2.13
N GLY A 98 23.84 -9.85 3.32
CA GLY A 98 24.60 -9.59 4.54
C GLY A 98 25.13 -10.84 5.26
N GLY A 99 24.97 -12.04 4.70
CA GLY A 99 25.44 -13.31 5.29
C GLY A 99 24.79 -13.69 6.63
N THR A 100 23.78 -12.95 7.08
CA THR A 100 23.10 -13.19 8.37
C THR A 100 22.00 -14.24 8.27
N ALA A 101 21.61 -14.64 7.05
CA ALA A 101 20.66 -15.72 6.82
C ALA A 101 21.07 -17.02 7.54
N GLU A 102 22.36 -17.35 7.58
CA GLU A 102 22.89 -18.53 8.26
C GLU A 102 22.80 -18.42 9.79
N LEU A 103 23.06 -17.23 10.35
CA LEU A 103 22.92 -16.95 11.79
C LEU A 103 21.45 -16.99 12.25
N VAL A 104 20.52 -16.59 11.37
CA VAL A 104 19.09 -16.69 11.61
C VAL A 104 18.64 -18.16 11.56
N LEU A 105 19.12 -18.94 10.59
CA LEU A 105 18.80 -20.36 10.40
C LEU A 105 19.49 -21.30 11.42
N ALA A 106 20.53 -20.86 12.12
CA ALA A 106 21.21 -21.62 13.18
C ALA A 106 20.33 -21.82 14.44
N ARG A 107 19.28 -21.00 14.61
CA ARG A 107 18.22 -21.27 15.60
C ARG A 107 17.18 -22.20 14.97
N PRO A 108 16.50 -23.07 15.76
CA PRO A 108 15.44 -23.95 15.24
C PRO A 108 14.24 -23.12 14.78
N LEU A 109 14.31 -22.64 13.55
CA LEU A 109 13.31 -21.78 12.94
C LEU A 109 12.50 -22.57 11.92
N THR A 110 11.19 -22.52 12.10
CA THR A 110 10.30 -22.82 11.00
C THR A 110 10.32 -21.61 10.06
N PRO A 111 10.51 -21.80 8.74
CA PRO A 111 10.50 -20.72 7.77
C PRO A 111 9.18 -19.94 7.78
N LEU A 112 8.10 -20.56 8.24
CA LEU A 112 6.80 -19.95 8.47
C LEU A 112 6.83 -18.88 9.56
N ALA A 113 7.54 -19.12 10.67
CA ALA A 113 7.62 -18.15 11.76
C ALA A 113 8.39 -16.89 11.32
N ALA A 114 9.49 -17.04 10.58
CA ALA A 114 10.26 -15.92 10.05
C ALA A 114 9.46 -15.10 9.03
N ALA A 115 8.79 -15.76 8.09
CA ALA A 115 7.91 -15.09 7.13
C ALA A 115 6.76 -14.36 7.83
N SER A 116 6.13 -14.97 8.85
CA SER A 116 5.01 -14.36 9.58
C SER A 116 5.41 -13.09 10.32
N ALA A 117 6.61 -13.06 10.92
CA ALA A 117 7.12 -11.89 11.62
C ALA A 117 7.37 -10.72 10.65
N LYS A 118 8.00 -10.98 9.50
CA LYS A 118 8.27 -9.97 8.48
C LYS A 118 6.97 -9.42 7.86
N TRP A 119 6.03 -10.32 7.56
CA TRP A 119 4.73 -9.91 7.03
C TRP A 119 3.94 -9.07 8.03
N LEU A 120 3.87 -9.48 9.30
CA LEU A 120 3.23 -8.71 10.36
C LEU A 120 3.88 -7.34 10.56
N ALA A 121 5.22 -7.26 10.46
CA ALA A 121 5.93 -6.00 10.58
C ALA A 121 5.56 -5.02 9.46
N GLN A 122 5.50 -5.51 8.22
CA GLN A 122 5.05 -4.70 7.09
C GLN A 122 3.57 -4.32 7.19
N LEU A 123 2.72 -5.23 7.70
CA LEU A 123 1.31 -4.93 7.96
C LEU A 123 1.15 -3.78 8.97
N THR A 124 1.92 -3.79 10.06
CA THR A 124 1.85 -2.72 11.06
C THR A 124 2.34 -1.38 10.53
N LEU A 125 3.40 -1.39 9.73
CA LEU A 125 3.91 -0.20 9.06
C LEU A 125 2.85 0.37 8.11
N LEU A 126 2.27 -0.49 7.26
CA LEU A 126 1.19 -0.12 6.35
C LEU A 126 -0.02 0.47 7.10
N ALA A 127 -0.51 -0.23 8.12
CA ALA A 127 -1.70 0.17 8.86
C ALA A 127 -1.49 1.52 9.56
N LEU A 128 -0.32 1.75 10.15
CA LEU A 128 0.02 3.01 10.79
C LEU A 128 0.12 4.15 9.76
N SER A 129 0.86 3.94 8.67
CA SER A 129 1.08 4.96 7.64
C SER A 129 -0.22 5.32 6.91
N LEU A 130 -0.99 4.32 6.48
CA LEU A 130 -2.25 4.53 5.79
C LEU A 130 -3.31 5.10 6.73
N GLY A 131 -3.38 4.61 7.98
CA GLY A 131 -4.32 5.10 8.98
C GLY A 131 -4.10 6.58 9.29
N LEU A 132 -2.84 6.99 9.55
CA LEU A 132 -2.51 8.39 9.78
C LEU A 132 -2.70 9.25 8.52
N GLY A 133 -2.25 8.76 7.36
CA GLY A 133 -2.41 9.47 6.09
C GLY A 133 -3.88 9.72 5.73
N ALA A 134 -4.72 8.69 5.82
CA ALA A 134 -6.15 8.80 5.54
C ALA A 134 -6.90 9.62 6.60
N ALA A 135 -6.53 9.53 7.88
CA ALA A 135 -7.11 10.36 8.94
C ALA A 135 -6.81 11.85 8.71
N CYS A 136 -5.56 12.19 8.39
CA CYS A 136 -5.18 13.56 8.05
C CYS A 136 -5.89 14.03 6.77
N ALA A 137 -5.90 13.23 5.70
CA ALA A 137 -6.61 13.56 4.47
C ALA A 137 -8.11 13.82 4.70
N GLY A 138 -8.77 12.95 5.46
CA GLY A 138 -10.18 13.10 5.83
C GLY A 138 -10.43 14.35 6.69
N TYR A 139 -9.57 14.61 7.68
CA TYR A 139 -9.69 15.79 8.54
C TYR A 139 -9.59 17.10 7.74
N TYR A 140 -8.58 17.21 6.86
CA TYR A 140 -8.41 18.40 6.03
C TYR A 140 -9.52 18.53 4.97
N THR A 141 -9.98 17.42 4.39
CA THR A 141 -11.10 17.43 3.44
C THR A 141 -12.39 17.93 4.10
N VAL A 142 -12.70 17.45 5.31
CA VAL A 142 -13.87 17.91 6.08
C VAL A 142 -13.77 19.40 6.42
N ARG A 143 -12.57 19.88 6.76
CA ARG A 143 -12.35 21.26 7.15
C ARG A 143 -12.38 22.25 5.97
N LEU A 144 -11.85 21.87 4.82
CA LEU A 144 -11.65 22.77 3.67
C LEU A 144 -12.78 22.69 2.64
N ILE A 145 -13.35 21.50 2.40
CA ILE A 145 -14.24 21.26 1.24
C ILE A 145 -15.67 20.99 1.68
N GLY A 146 -15.88 20.11 2.66
CA GLY A 146 -17.24 19.84 3.16
C GLY A 146 -17.39 18.48 3.84
N GLY A 147 -18.62 18.16 4.25
CA GLY A 147 -18.93 16.96 5.01
C GLY A 147 -18.59 15.66 4.28
N LEU A 148 -17.89 14.77 4.98
CA LEU A 148 -17.55 13.43 4.51
C LEU A 148 -17.87 12.42 5.61
N SER A 149 -18.50 11.30 5.25
CA SER A 149 -18.81 10.25 6.21
C SER A 149 -17.53 9.49 6.60
N TRP A 150 -17.14 9.57 7.88
CA TRP A 150 -15.98 8.87 8.42
C TRP A 150 -16.05 7.34 8.24
N SER A 151 -17.25 6.76 8.24
CA SER A 151 -17.46 5.35 7.93
C SER A 151 -17.01 4.99 6.50
N ALA A 152 -17.34 5.82 5.51
CA ALA A 152 -16.89 5.62 4.13
C ALA A 152 -15.37 5.81 3.99
N VAL A 153 -14.78 6.77 4.73
CA VAL A 153 -13.32 6.97 4.76
C VAL A 153 -12.62 5.72 5.29
N LEU A 154 -13.10 5.15 6.40
CA LEU A 154 -12.55 3.93 6.97
C LEU A 154 -12.70 2.73 6.03
N ALA A 155 -13.88 2.55 5.43
CA ALA A 155 -14.13 1.46 4.48
C ALA A 155 -13.22 1.56 3.23
N ALA A 156 -13.11 2.75 2.65
CA ALA A 156 -12.26 3.00 1.50
C ALA A 156 -10.78 2.79 1.82
N SER A 157 -10.33 3.29 2.98
CA SER A 157 -8.95 3.12 3.44
C SER A 157 -8.64 1.65 3.71
N ALA A 158 -9.58 0.87 4.26
CA ALA A 158 -9.39 -0.56 4.48
C ALA A 158 -9.26 -1.34 3.16
N LEU A 159 -10.14 -1.07 2.18
CA LEU A 159 -10.02 -1.68 0.85
C LEU A 159 -8.72 -1.33 0.15
N TYR A 160 -8.34 -0.06 0.20
CA TYR A 160 -7.11 0.42 -0.41
C TYR A 160 -5.89 -0.17 0.28
N GLY A 161 -5.93 -0.28 1.61
CA GLY A 161 -4.91 -0.95 2.41
C GLY A 161 -4.75 -2.42 2.03
N LEU A 162 -5.86 -3.13 1.75
CA LEU A 162 -5.80 -4.51 1.27
C LEU A 162 -5.07 -4.62 -0.08
N TRP A 163 -5.32 -3.69 -1.01
CA TRP A 163 -4.59 -3.62 -2.26
C TRP A 163 -3.09 -3.39 -2.06
N LEU A 164 -2.72 -2.40 -1.24
CA LEU A 164 -1.31 -2.12 -0.93
C LEU A 164 -0.63 -3.32 -0.26
N LEU A 165 -1.34 -4.04 0.63
CA LEU A 165 -0.85 -5.24 1.29
C LEU A 165 -0.63 -6.41 0.31
N CYS A 166 -1.46 -6.54 -0.72
CA CYS A 166 -1.24 -7.49 -1.81
C CYS A 166 0.10 -7.22 -2.51
N VAL A 167 0.38 -5.96 -2.83
CA VAL A 167 1.64 -5.59 -3.50
C VAL A 167 2.84 -5.76 -2.59
N VAL A 168 2.73 -5.39 -1.31
CA VAL A 168 3.76 -5.72 -0.32
C VAL A 168 4.02 -7.22 -0.24
N SER A 169 2.98 -8.06 -0.33
CA SER A 169 3.14 -9.51 -0.34
C SER A 169 3.89 -10.01 -1.58
N PHE A 170 3.67 -9.40 -2.76
CA PHE A 170 4.50 -9.64 -3.95
C PHE A 170 5.97 -9.23 -3.73
N THR A 171 6.21 -8.07 -3.11
CA THR A 171 7.59 -7.61 -2.83
C THR A 171 8.34 -8.60 -1.93
N LEU A 172 7.67 -9.15 -0.92
CA LEU A 172 8.24 -10.15 -0.01
C LEU A 172 8.53 -11.48 -0.72
N LEU A 173 7.62 -11.92 -1.59
CA LEU A 173 7.82 -13.12 -2.41
C LEU A 173 9.04 -12.98 -3.33
N PHE A 174 9.15 -11.87 -4.05
CA PHE A 174 10.27 -11.65 -4.96
C PHE A 174 11.58 -11.39 -4.22
N SER A 175 11.54 -10.74 -3.05
CA SER A 175 12.72 -10.54 -2.19
C SER A 175 13.32 -11.87 -1.70
N ALA A 176 12.51 -12.93 -1.60
CA ALA A 176 13.01 -14.26 -1.23
C ALA A 176 13.80 -14.96 -2.35
N CYS A 177 13.60 -14.58 -3.61
CA CYS A 177 14.21 -15.24 -4.78
C CYS A 177 15.27 -14.39 -5.49
N LEU A 178 15.07 -13.08 -5.54
CA LEU A 178 15.84 -12.12 -6.33
C LEU A 178 16.67 -11.19 -5.44
N ARG A 179 17.62 -10.47 -6.07
CA ARG A 179 18.34 -9.36 -5.41
C ARG A 179 17.39 -8.23 -5.05
N ALA A 180 17.71 -7.47 -4.01
CA ALA A 180 16.86 -6.40 -3.48
C ALA A 180 16.26 -5.45 -4.55
N PRO A 181 17.05 -4.82 -5.44
CA PRO A 181 16.49 -3.89 -6.43
C PRO A 181 15.61 -4.59 -7.47
N ALA A 182 15.93 -5.84 -7.85
CA ALA A 182 15.13 -6.61 -8.80
C ALA A 182 13.78 -7.03 -8.21
N ALA A 183 13.73 -7.32 -6.90
CA ALA A 183 12.49 -7.65 -6.20
C ALA A 183 11.51 -6.47 -6.14
N ALA A 184 12.01 -5.26 -5.86
CA ALA A 184 11.20 -4.04 -5.88
C ALA A 184 10.65 -3.76 -7.28
N PHE A 185 11.51 -3.81 -8.30
CA PHE A 185 11.08 -3.54 -9.67
C PHE A 185 10.03 -4.53 -10.18
N LEU A 186 10.25 -5.83 -9.95
CA LEU A 186 9.34 -6.86 -10.46
C LEU A 186 7.98 -6.84 -9.74
N SER A 187 7.95 -6.54 -8.45
CA SER A 187 6.68 -6.38 -7.71
C SER A 187 5.89 -5.16 -8.18
N LEU A 188 6.56 -4.04 -8.41
CA LEU A 188 5.92 -2.84 -8.97
C LEU A 188 5.43 -3.07 -10.40
N ALA A 189 6.22 -3.74 -11.23
CA ALA A 189 5.84 -4.11 -12.59
C ALA A 189 4.64 -5.08 -12.60
N ALA A 190 4.61 -6.05 -11.68
CA ALA A 190 3.47 -6.96 -11.53
C ALA A 190 2.20 -6.22 -11.07
N ALA A 191 2.32 -5.30 -10.11
CA ALA A 191 1.21 -4.48 -9.64
C ALA A 191 0.67 -3.56 -10.75
N ALA A 192 1.57 -2.90 -11.49
CA ALA A 192 1.21 -2.05 -12.62
C ALA A 192 0.57 -2.88 -13.76
N GLY A 193 1.13 -4.05 -14.08
CA GLY A 193 0.58 -4.96 -15.07
C GLY A 193 -0.83 -5.43 -14.71
N LEU A 194 -1.07 -5.79 -13.44
CA LEU A 194 -2.40 -6.16 -12.95
C LEU A 194 -3.39 -4.98 -13.01
N ALA A 195 -2.95 -3.77 -12.65
CA ALA A 195 -3.78 -2.58 -12.74
C ALA A 195 -4.15 -2.25 -14.20
N LEU A 196 -3.18 -2.34 -15.14
CA LEU A 196 -3.42 -2.14 -16.56
C LEU A 196 -4.31 -3.21 -17.18
N LEU A 197 -4.14 -4.47 -16.78
CA LEU A 197 -5.02 -5.56 -17.23
C LEU A 197 -6.47 -5.30 -16.79
N HIS A 198 -6.67 -4.87 -15.54
CA HIS A 198 -8.00 -4.54 -15.03
C HIS A 198 -8.66 -3.39 -15.80
N THR A 199 -7.92 -2.35 -16.17
CA THR A 199 -8.46 -1.24 -16.97
C THR A 199 -8.80 -1.65 -18.40
N LEU A 200 -8.04 -2.57 -19.01
CA LEU A 200 -8.26 -3.04 -20.37
C LEU A 200 -9.39 -4.09 -20.47
N LEU A 201 -9.60 -4.92 -19.44
CA LEU A 201 -10.56 -6.04 -19.45
C LEU A 201 -11.48 -6.01 -18.20
N PRO A 202 -12.33 -4.98 -18.06
CA PRO A 202 -13.09 -4.74 -16.83
C PRO A 202 -14.19 -5.77 -16.53
N ARG A 203 -14.67 -6.53 -17.52
CA ARG A 203 -15.72 -7.55 -17.34
C ARG A 203 -15.21 -8.86 -16.69
N PRO A 204 -14.17 -9.53 -17.22
CA PRO A 204 -13.65 -10.76 -16.62
C PRO A 204 -12.84 -10.53 -15.33
N LEU A 205 -12.25 -9.34 -15.15
CA LEU A 205 -11.36 -9.06 -14.02
C LEU A 205 -12.03 -8.41 -12.81
N ARG A 206 -13.37 -8.39 -12.76
CA ARG A 206 -14.13 -7.95 -11.57
C ARG A 206 -13.80 -8.74 -10.30
N TRP A 207 -13.23 -9.94 -10.43
CA TRP A 207 -12.77 -10.74 -9.29
C TRP A 207 -11.36 -10.36 -8.84
N SER A 208 -10.58 -9.64 -9.64
CA SER A 208 -9.16 -9.40 -9.36
C SER A 208 -8.95 -8.43 -8.18
N PRO A 209 -7.85 -8.56 -7.43
CA PRO A 209 -7.52 -7.61 -6.37
C PRO A 209 -7.24 -6.20 -6.91
N ALA A 210 -6.95 -6.06 -8.20
CA ALA A 210 -6.80 -4.77 -8.87
C ALA A 210 -8.12 -3.98 -8.97
N ALA A 211 -9.26 -4.60 -8.68
CA ALA A 211 -10.55 -3.91 -8.56
C ALA A 211 -10.72 -3.17 -7.21
N LEU A 212 -9.89 -3.47 -6.20
CA LEU A 212 -10.01 -2.88 -4.85
C LEU A 212 -9.87 -1.35 -4.80
N PRO A 213 -8.93 -0.71 -5.56
CA PRO A 213 -8.88 0.75 -5.66
C PRO A 213 -10.16 1.37 -6.22
N GLN A 214 -10.78 0.73 -7.22
CA GLN A 214 -12.03 1.21 -7.81
C GLN A 214 -13.20 1.08 -6.81
N LEU A 215 -13.30 -0.05 -6.13
CA LEU A 215 -14.29 -0.24 -5.06
C LEU A 215 -14.12 0.77 -3.92
N SER A 216 -12.88 1.14 -3.58
CA SER A 216 -12.61 2.17 -2.57
C SER A 216 -13.13 3.55 -3.00
N ALA A 217 -13.13 3.84 -4.30
CA ALA A 217 -13.69 5.07 -4.84
C ALA A 217 -15.22 5.05 -4.81
N GLU A 218 -15.84 3.93 -5.20
CA GLU A 218 -17.29 3.74 -5.12
C GLU A 218 -17.80 3.85 -3.67
N ALA A 219 -17.03 3.34 -2.70
CA ALA A 219 -17.27 3.50 -1.26
C ALA A 219 -17.45 4.95 -0.83
N LEU A 220 -16.53 5.82 -1.29
CA LEU A 220 -16.47 7.23 -0.91
C LEU A 220 -17.55 8.04 -1.60
N MET A 221 -17.86 7.70 -2.84
CA MET A 221 -18.88 8.39 -3.62
C MET A 221 -20.31 7.97 -3.25
N GLN A 222 -20.48 7.05 -2.28
CA GLN A 222 -21.77 6.46 -1.88
C GLN A 222 -22.59 5.95 -3.07
N GLN A 223 -21.91 5.58 -4.16
CA GLN A 223 -22.55 4.93 -5.28
C GLN A 223 -22.88 3.52 -4.81
N GLY A 224 -24.18 3.19 -4.76
CA GLY A 224 -24.69 1.93 -4.24
C GLY A 224 -24.08 0.73 -4.95
N ALA A 225 -22.97 0.25 -4.42
CA ALA A 225 -22.33 -0.93 -4.96
C ALA A 225 -23.18 -2.15 -4.60
N ALA A 226 -23.42 -3.03 -5.58
CA ALA A 226 -24.17 -4.26 -5.34
C ALA A 226 -23.58 -5.00 -4.14
N ALA A 227 -24.43 -5.43 -3.20
CA ALA A 227 -24.04 -5.93 -1.88
C ALA A 227 -22.99 -7.07 -1.89
N TYR A 228 -22.83 -7.77 -3.02
CA TYR A 228 -21.90 -8.89 -3.21
C TYR A 228 -20.66 -8.55 -4.07
N ALA A 229 -20.58 -7.35 -4.66
CA ALA A 229 -19.49 -7.00 -5.59
C ALA A 229 -18.10 -6.93 -4.91
N TRP A 230 -18.07 -6.78 -3.59
CA TRP A 230 -16.87 -6.58 -2.78
C TRP A 230 -16.26 -7.89 -2.31
N VAL A 231 -17.10 -8.93 -2.15
CA VAL A 231 -16.71 -10.22 -1.58
C VAL A 231 -15.66 -10.90 -2.45
N PHE A 232 -15.87 -10.88 -3.76
CA PHE A 232 -15.01 -11.54 -4.73
C PHE A 232 -13.59 -10.92 -4.76
N PRO A 233 -13.40 -9.59 -4.97
CA PRO A 233 -12.08 -8.95 -4.91
C PRO A 233 -11.36 -9.04 -3.57
N VAL A 234 -12.10 -8.98 -2.47
CA VAL A 234 -11.51 -9.12 -1.13
C VAL A 234 -11.01 -10.54 -0.94
N LEU A 235 -11.79 -11.55 -1.33
CA LEU A 235 -11.41 -12.95 -1.21
C LEU A 235 -10.20 -13.29 -2.09
N SER A 236 -10.15 -12.80 -3.33
CA SER A 236 -8.99 -13.01 -4.20
C SER A 236 -7.74 -12.30 -3.68
N GLY A 237 -7.87 -11.10 -3.12
CA GLY A 237 -6.77 -10.39 -2.46
C GLY A 237 -6.22 -11.17 -1.26
N ILE A 238 -7.09 -11.67 -0.39
CA ILE A 238 -6.69 -12.51 0.75
C ILE A 238 -6.01 -13.80 0.26
N ALA A 239 -6.60 -14.48 -0.73
CA ALA A 239 -6.02 -15.69 -1.31
C ALA A 239 -4.63 -15.44 -1.90
N LEU A 240 -4.45 -14.30 -2.59
CA LEU A 240 -3.17 -13.90 -3.17
C LEU A 240 -2.13 -13.59 -2.09
N ILE A 241 -2.50 -12.89 -1.02
CA ILE A 241 -1.64 -12.63 0.13
C ILE A 241 -1.17 -13.95 0.75
N VAL A 242 -2.09 -14.90 0.97
CA VAL A 242 -1.78 -16.22 1.52
C VAL A 242 -0.85 -17.01 0.60
N LEU A 243 -1.08 -16.97 -0.72
CA LEU A 243 -0.25 -17.65 -1.70
C LEU A 243 1.17 -17.05 -1.77
N CYS A 244 1.29 -15.73 -1.77
CA CYS A 244 2.58 -15.04 -1.69
C CYS A 244 3.31 -15.34 -0.37
N PHE A 245 2.60 -15.39 0.75
CA PHE A 245 3.14 -15.72 2.06
C PHE A 245 3.70 -17.15 2.09
N LEU A 246 2.92 -18.12 1.62
CA LEU A 246 3.34 -19.52 1.54
C LEU A 246 4.52 -19.69 0.57
N GLY A 247 4.46 -19.02 -0.60
CA GLY A 247 5.54 -19.02 -1.58
C GLY A 247 6.85 -18.47 -1.02
N ALA A 248 6.79 -17.34 -0.30
CA ALA A 248 7.96 -16.75 0.34
C ALA A 248 8.55 -17.69 1.41
N SER A 249 7.70 -18.33 2.22
CA SER A 249 8.13 -19.28 3.25
C SER A 249 8.80 -20.53 2.64
N LEU A 250 8.23 -21.09 1.58
CA LEU A 250 8.79 -22.25 0.88
C LEU A 250 10.12 -21.91 0.19
N LEU A 251 10.22 -20.77 -0.49
CA LEU A 251 11.45 -20.34 -1.17
C LEU A 251 12.58 -20.07 -0.17
N PHE A 252 12.26 -19.43 0.95
CA PHE A 252 13.21 -19.22 2.04
C PHE A 252 13.70 -20.56 2.63
N GLY A 253 12.82 -21.55 2.74
CA GLY A 253 13.18 -22.91 3.17
C GLY A 253 13.99 -23.72 2.16
N ARG A 254 13.94 -23.37 0.86
CA ARG A 254 14.66 -24.09 -0.23
C ARG A 254 16.05 -23.50 -0.53
N ASN A 255 16.27 -22.20 -0.34
CA ASN A 255 17.56 -21.53 -0.57
C ASN A 255 18.60 -21.80 0.53
N LYS A 256 18.60 -23.01 1.12
CA LYS A 256 19.37 -23.37 2.31
C LYS A 256 20.89 -23.44 2.17
N LEU A 257 21.49 -23.30 0.99
CA LEU A 257 22.95 -23.39 0.84
C LEU A 257 23.46 -22.49 -0.30
N PRO A 258 24.54 -21.72 -0.10
CA PRO A 258 25.37 -21.32 -1.23
C PRO A 258 25.89 -22.61 -1.90
N ARG A 259 25.63 -22.74 -3.21
CA ARG A 259 26.42 -23.66 -4.04
C ARG A 259 27.81 -23.02 -4.12
N PHE A 260 28.73 -23.53 -3.30
CA PHE A 260 30.17 -23.31 -3.48
C PHE A 260 30.58 -23.84 -4.85
#